data_AF-A0A5J4QHU7-F1
#
_entry.id   AF-A0A5J4QHU7-F1
#
_cell.length_a   1.000
_cell.length_b   1.000
_cell.length_c   1.000
_cell.angle_alpha   90.00
_cell.angle_beta   90.00
_cell.angle_gamma   90.00
#
_symmetry.space_group_name_H-M   'P 1'
#
loop_
_entity.id
_entity.type
_entity.pdbx_description
1 polymer ?
#
loop_
_entity_poly.entity_id
_entity_poly.type
_entity_poly.pdbx_seq_one_letter_code
_entity_poly.pdbx_strand_id
1 'polypeptide(L)'
;MDSAKTKALKNKECEENMILPKEILQELYWWQGVIVRNQEMTLKVKIPDAVIVSDASPNGWGVSLELQTGDTLVRYGDWNKEQKKCTCNKNEMEAIYLGLFRYGQVFKELQIKAILIKYDSSTAVQDLAKQRAGQTLVAEVKKIVKLCQQLRIQTQTQQIPGISN
;
A
#
# COMPACT_ATOMS: atom_id res chain seq x y z
N MET A 1 16.70 -6.33 -31.70
CA MET A 1 16.59 -4.87 -31.55
C MET A 1 15.79 -4.36 -32.74
N ASP A 2 14.66 -3.73 -32.49
CA ASP A 2 13.58 -3.56 -33.47
C ASP A 2 13.96 -2.59 -34.61
N SER A 3 13.83 -3.03 -35.86
CA SER A 3 14.32 -2.34 -37.06
C SER A 3 13.72 -0.93 -37.23
N ALA A 4 12.46 -0.76 -36.81
CA ALA A 4 11.74 0.52 -36.88
C ALA A 4 12.35 1.58 -35.95
N LYS A 5 12.77 1.21 -34.73
CA LYS A 5 13.38 2.15 -33.76
C LYS A 5 14.70 2.71 -34.26
N THR A 6 15.44 1.92 -35.04
CA THR A 6 16.76 2.30 -35.58
C THR A 6 16.65 3.25 -36.77
N LYS A 7 15.54 3.21 -37.53
CA LYS A 7 15.29 4.12 -38.66
C LYS A 7 14.88 5.52 -38.20
N ALA A 8 13.98 5.63 -37.21
CA ALA A 8 13.52 6.91 -36.68
C ALA A 8 14.65 7.76 -36.06
N LEU A 9 15.63 7.11 -35.42
CA LEU A 9 16.78 7.79 -34.81
C LEU A 9 17.68 8.50 -35.84
N LYS A 10 17.67 8.06 -37.11
CA LYS A 10 18.52 8.62 -38.17
C LYS A 10 17.92 9.84 -38.87
N ASN A 11 16.60 9.97 -38.90
CA ASN A 11 15.95 11.00 -39.73
C ASN A 11 15.45 12.23 -38.97
N LYS A 12 15.49 12.27 -37.62
CA LYS A 12 15.04 13.42 -36.77
C LYS A 12 13.63 13.99 -37.05
N GLU A 13 12.90 13.48 -38.04
CA GLU A 13 11.54 13.88 -38.39
C GLU A 13 10.56 12.83 -37.85
N CYS A 14 9.72 13.25 -36.92
CA CYS A 14 8.70 12.44 -36.26
C CYS A 14 7.35 12.52 -37.02
N GLU A 15 7.39 12.63 -38.35
CA GLU A 15 6.20 12.90 -39.19
C GLU A 15 5.86 11.75 -40.17
N GLU A 16 6.66 10.68 -40.24
CA GLU A 16 6.34 9.53 -41.07
C GLU A 16 5.26 8.64 -40.44
N ASN A 17 4.15 8.42 -41.15
CA ASN A 17 3.10 7.49 -40.76
C ASN A 17 3.66 6.06 -40.68
N MET A 18 3.74 5.51 -39.46
CA MET A 18 4.26 4.16 -39.23
C MET A 18 3.13 3.12 -39.24
N ILE A 19 3.25 2.10 -40.08
CA ILE A 19 2.39 0.91 -40.00
C ILE A 19 2.82 0.11 -38.77
N LEU A 20 1.94 0.03 -37.77
CA LEU A 20 2.21 -0.69 -36.54
C LEU A 20 2.08 -2.21 -36.76
N PRO A 21 3.11 -3.01 -36.41
CA PRO A 21 2.99 -4.46 -36.32
C PRO A 21 1.86 -4.88 -35.36
N LYS A 22 1.25 -6.03 -35.63
CA LYS A 22 0.12 -6.55 -34.85
C LYS A 22 0.48 -6.76 -33.38
N GLU A 23 1.73 -7.13 -33.09
CA GLU A 23 2.27 -7.36 -31.76
C GLU A 23 2.29 -6.05 -30.94
N ILE A 24 2.70 -4.93 -31.56
CA ILE A 24 2.67 -3.61 -30.90
C ILE A 24 1.24 -3.19 -30.61
N LEU A 25 0.30 -3.42 -31.54
CA LEU A 25 -1.12 -3.15 -31.31
C LEU A 25 -1.67 -3.95 -30.11
N GLN A 26 -1.31 -5.23 -29.99
CA GLN A 26 -1.71 -6.05 -28.85
C GLN A 26 -1.16 -5.51 -27.52
N GLU A 27 0.11 -5.11 -27.47
CA GLU A 27 0.68 -4.47 -26.29
C GLU A 27 -0.03 -3.15 -25.95
N LEU A 28 -0.34 -2.32 -26.95
CA LEU A 28 -1.06 -1.06 -26.74
C LEU A 28 -2.46 -1.28 -26.16
N TYR A 29 -3.22 -2.26 -26.67
CA TYR A 29 -4.51 -2.62 -26.09
C TYR A 29 -4.38 -3.17 -24.67
N TRP A 30 -3.32 -3.94 -24.40
CA TRP A 30 -3.03 -4.41 -23.04
C TRP A 30 -2.77 -3.25 -22.08
N TRP A 31 -1.91 -2.30 -22.48
CA TRP A 31 -1.63 -1.08 -21.71
C TRP A 31 -2.88 -0.21 -21.51
N GLN A 32 -3.70 -0.05 -22.54
CA GLN A 32 -4.99 0.64 -22.42
C GLN A 32 -5.87 -0.02 -21.35
N GLY A 33 -5.95 -1.35 -21.36
CA GLY A 33 -6.66 -2.10 -20.32
C GLY A 33 -6.06 -1.90 -18.92
N VAL A 34 -4.75 -1.81 -18.80
CA VAL A 34 -4.06 -1.51 -17.53
C VAL A 34 -4.42 -0.11 -17.04
N ILE A 35 -4.41 0.90 -17.92
CA ILE A 35 -4.76 2.29 -17.59
C ILE A 35 -6.22 2.39 -17.14
N VAL A 36 -7.15 1.74 -17.86
CA VAL A 36 -8.58 1.75 -17.51
C VAL A 36 -8.85 1.11 -16.15
N ARG A 37 -8.07 0.08 -15.77
CA ARG A 37 -8.17 -0.56 -14.45
C ARG A 37 -7.41 0.17 -13.35
N ASN A 38 -6.58 1.15 -13.70
CA ASN A 38 -5.78 1.88 -12.72
C ASN A 38 -6.71 2.74 -11.86
N GLN A 39 -6.65 2.56 -10.54
CA GLN A 39 -7.38 3.42 -9.62
C GLN A 39 -6.60 4.71 -9.43
N GLU A 40 -7.26 5.86 -9.65
CA GLU A 40 -6.66 7.16 -9.44
C GLU A 40 -6.16 7.30 -8.01
N MET A 41 -4.85 7.53 -7.86
CA MET A 41 -4.22 7.79 -6.58
C MET A 41 -3.80 9.25 -6.55
N THR A 42 -4.25 10.00 -5.54
CA THR A 42 -3.87 11.39 -5.37
C THR A 42 -2.41 11.48 -4.93
N LEU A 43 -1.55 12.10 -5.74
CA LEU A 43 -0.14 12.33 -5.43
C LEU A 43 0.08 13.48 -4.42
N LYS A 44 -0.93 14.34 -4.21
CA LYS A 44 -0.87 15.35 -3.15
C LYS A 44 -0.89 14.66 -1.79
N VAL A 45 0.16 14.88 -1.00
CA VAL A 45 0.24 14.39 0.37
C VAL A 45 -0.76 15.18 1.21
N LYS A 46 -1.80 14.51 1.73
CA LYS A 46 -2.77 15.10 2.66
C LYS A 46 -2.25 15.00 4.08
N ILE A 47 -2.69 15.94 4.93
CA ILE A 47 -2.48 15.85 6.38
C ILE A 47 -3.30 14.66 6.89
N PRO A 48 -2.73 13.75 7.71
CA PRO A 48 -3.48 12.62 8.27
C PRO A 48 -4.65 13.06 9.16
N ASP A 49 -5.83 12.50 8.92
CA ASP A 49 -7.06 12.68 9.72
C ASP A 49 -7.07 11.81 10.99
N ALA A 50 -6.26 10.75 10.98
CA ALA A 50 -6.10 9.84 12.11
C ALA A 50 -4.71 9.19 12.11
N VAL A 51 -4.29 8.72 13.28
CA VAL A 51 -3.06 7.97 13.50
C VAL A 51 -3.43 6.56 13.93
N ILE A 52 -2.92 5.56 13.22
CA ILE A 52 -3.03 4.17 13.60
C ILE A 52 -1.69 3.69 14.16
N VAL A 53 -1.71 3.12 15.36
CA VAL A 53 -0.52 2.53 15.99
C VAL A 53 -0.78 1.04 16.15
N SER A 54 0.05 0.21 15.53
CA SER A 54 -0.06 -1.24 15.65
C SER A 54 1.06 -1.78 16.53
N ASP A 55 0.72 -2.75 17.36
CA ASP A 55 1.66 -3.54 18.13
C ASP A 55 1.39 -5.04 17.90
N ALA A 56 2.46 -5.83 17.84
CA ALA A 56 2.39 -7.26 17.63
C ALA A 56 3.21 -7.98 18.70
N SER A 57 2.53 -8.77 19.52
CA SER A 57 3.15 -9.64 20.51
C SER A 57 3.18 -11.09 20.02
N PRO A 58 3.92 -11.99 20.70
CA PRO A 58 3.88 -13.43 20.39
C PRO A 58 2.47 -14.05 20.51
N ASN A 59 1.60 -13.48 21.35
CA ASN A 59 0.29 -14.04 21.66
C ASN A 59 -0.85 -13.46 20.82
N GLY A 60 -0.74 -12.19 20.45
CA GLY A 60 -1.79 -11.47 19.74
C GLY A 60 -1.32 -10.12 19.19
N TRP A 61 -2.27 -9.36 18.66
CA TRP A 61 -2.08 -8.02 18.12
C TRP A 61 -2.89 -7.01 18.90
N GLY A 62 -2.38 -5.79 18.94
CA GLY A 62 -3.07 -4.59 19.38
C GLY A 62 -3.02 -3.53 18.29
N VAL A 63 -4.08 -2.74 18.19
CA VAL A 63 -4.10 -1.58 17.32
C VAL A 63 -4.96 -0.46 17.90
N SER A 64 -4.37 0.72 18.04
CA SER A 64 -5.08 1.94 18.39
C SER A 64 -5.29 2.82 17.16
N LEU A 65 -6.41 3.51 17.13
CA LEU A 65 -6.74 4.56 16.18
C LEU A 65 -7.02 5.84 16.96
N GLU A 66 -6.15 6.81 16.83
CA GLU A 66 -6.30 8.15 17.40
C GLU A 66 -6.84 9.09 16.31
N LEU A 67 -7.98 9.69 16.55
CA LEU A 67 -8.61 10.67 15.67
C LEU A 67 -8.04 12.07 15.92
N GLN A 68 -8.14 12.96 14.94
CA GLN A 68 -7.80 14.39 15.13
C GLN A 68 -8.58 15.06 16.28
N THR A 69 -9.74 14.53 16.66
CA THR A 69 -10.52 15.02 17.80
C THR A 69 -9.88 14.70 19.16
N GLY A 70 -8.86 13.83 19.19
CA GLY A 70 -8.24 13.28 20.40
C GLY A 70 -8.86 11.96 20.86
N ASP A 71 -9.97 11.52 20.25
CA ASP A 71 -10.60 10.25 20.59
C ASP A 71 -9.71 9.07 20.18
N THR A 72 -9.55 8.11 21.09
CA THR A 72 -8.75 6.90 20.83
C THR A 72 -9.64 5.66 20.87
N LEU A 73 -9.66 4.93 19.76
CA LEU A 73 -10.26 3.61 19.67
C LEU A 73 -9.17 2.55 19.79
N VAL A 74 -9.41 1.50 20.57
CA VAL A 74 -8.46 0.40 20.73
C VAL A 74 -9.13 -0.91 20.36
N ARG A 75 -8.43 -1.74 19.59
CA ARG A 75 -8.82 -3.11 19.32
C ARG A 75 -7.61 -4.02 19.49
N TYR A 76 -7.88 -5.24 19.92
CA TYR A 76 -6.87 -6.28 20.08
C TYR A 76 -7.50 -7.64 19.81
N GLY A 77 -6.65 -8.65 19.62
CA GLY A 77 -7.09 -10.02 19.47
C GLY A 77 -5.94 -11.00 19.45
N ASP A 78 -6.27 -12.27 19.62
CA ASP A 78 -5.28 -13.35 19.60
C ASP A 78 -4.92 -13.76 18.18
N TRP A 79 -3.69 -14.21 18.01
CA TRP A 79 -3.26 -14.88 16.79
C TRP A 79 -3.87 -16.27 16.67
N ASN A 80 -4.26 -16.66 15.46
CA ASN A 80 -4.59 -18.05 15.20
C ASN A 80 -3.32 -18.95 15.19
N LYS A 81 -3.51 -20.28 15.15
CA LYS A 81 -2.40 -21.24 15.23
C LYS A 81 -1.35 -21.08 14.11
N GLU A 82 -1.73 -20.58 12.94
CA GLU A 82 -0.82 -20.36 11.82
C GLU A 82 -0.06 -19.03 11.96
N GLN A 83 -0.76 -17.97 12.38
CA GLN A 83 -0.19 -16.64 12.65
C GLN A 83 0.83 -16.69 13.78
N LYS A 84 0.60 -17.51 14.83
CA LYS A 84 1.59 -17.71 15.91
C LYS A 84 2.92 -18.30 15.42
N LYS A 85 2.97 -18.91 14.24
CA LYS A 85 4.20 -19.48 13.65
C LYS A 85 4.89 -18.51 12.69
N CYS A 86 4.29 -17.35 12.42
CA CYS A 86 4.86 -16.36 11.50
C CYS A 86 5.99 -15.57 12.16
N THR A 87 6.81 -14.91 11.34
CA THR A 87 7.87 -14.00 11.81
C THR A 87 7.26 -12.73 12.42
N CYS A 88 8.00 -12.06 13.31
CA CYS A 88 7.56 -10.78 13.91
C CYS A 88 7.14 -9.76 12.85
N ASN A 89 7.97 -9.53 11.84
CA ASN A 89 7.67 -8.59 10.74
C ASN A 89 6.37 -8.93 10.00
N LYS A 90 6.06 -10.22 9.83
CA LYS A 90 4.82 -10.66 9.20
C LYS A 90 3.62 -10.44 10.12
N ASN A 91 3.77 -10.67 11.41
CA ASN A 91 2.73 -10.40 12.41
C ASN A 91 2.45 -8.90 12.56
N GLU A 92 3.46 -8.04 12.51
CA GLU A 92 3.29 -6.57 12.49
C GLU A 92 2.51 -6.11 11.26
N MET A 93 2.88 -6.59 10.06
CA MET A 93 2.12 -6.29 8.83
C MET A 93 0.68 -6.80 8.91
N GLU A 94 0.46 -7.96 9.49
CA GLU A 94 -0.89 -8.49 9.69
C GLU A 94 -1.68 -7.69 10.74
N ALA A 95 -1.04 -7.19 11.80
CA ALA A 95 -1.66 -6.30 12.78
C ALA A 95 -2.14 -4.99 12.12
N ILE A 96 -1.32 -4.40 11.25
CA ILE A 96 -1.71 -3.23 10.44
C ILE A 96 -2.91 -3.57 9.55
N TYR A 97 -2.85 -4.69 8.82
CA TYR A 97 -3.95 -5.13 7.97
C TYR A 97 -5.25 -5.30 8.76
N LEU A 98 -5.18 -5.96 9.92
CA LEU A 98 -6.34 -6.18 10.79
C LEU A 98 -6.88 -4.86 11.32
N GLY A 99 -6.03 -3.93 11.74
CA GLY A 99 -6.45 -2.60 12.15
C GLY A 99 -7.21 -1.85 11.06
N LEU A 100 -6.63 -1.78 9.85
CA LEU A 100 -7.27 -1.15 8.70
C LEU A 100 -8.61 -1.81 8.36
N PHE A 101 -8.67 -3.14 8.42
CA PHE A 101 -9.88 -3.90 8.13
C PHE A 101 -10.97 -3.64 9.18
N ARG A 102 -10.61 -3.66 10.46
CA ARG A 102 -11.54 -3.48 11.58
C ARG A 102 -12.05 -2.05 11.70
N TYR A 103 -11.23 -1.06 11.40
CA TYR A 103 -11.61 0.36 11.38
C TYR A 103 -12.18 0.80 10.02
N GLY A 104 -12.28 -0.09 9.03
CA GLY A 104 -12.78 0.22 7.70
C GLY A 104 -14.15 0.91 7.69
N GLN A 105 -15.04 0.54 8.62
CA GLN A 105 -16.35 1.19 8.77
C GLN A 105 -16.23 2.60 9.38
N VAL A 106 -15.40 2.75 10.42
CA VAL A 106 -15.12 4.05 11.06
C VAL A 106 -14.55 5.04 10.04
N PHE A 107 -13.63 4.59 9.18
CA PHE A 107 -13.08 5.45 8.14
C PHE A 107 -14.13 5.97 7.16
N LYS A 108 -15.14 5.14 6.82
CA LYS A 108 -16.23 5.55 5.93
C LYS A 108 -17.18 6.53 6.61
N GLU A 109 -17.58 6.24 7.85
CA GLU A 109 -18.52 7.06 8.62
C GLU A 109 -17.95 8.43 8.93
N LEU A 110 -16.67 8.49 9.33
CA LEU A 110 -15.97 9.74 9.64
C LEU A 110 -15.34 10.41 8.42
N GLN A 111 -15.52 9.83 7.22
CA GLN A 111 -14.94 10.31 5.96
C GLN A 111 -13.43 10.55 6.02
N ILE A 112 -12.70 9.67 6.72
CA ILE A 112 -11.24 9.70 6.84
C ILE A 112 -10.63 9.45 5.45
N LYS A 113 -9.78 10.37 5.00
CA LYS A 113 -9.15 10.35 3.67
C LYS A 113 -7.65 10.13 3.75
N ALA A 114 -7.02 10.40 4.89
CA ALA A 114 -5.60 10.17 5.10
C ALA A 114 -5.32 9.66 6.50
N ILE A 115 -4.38 8.72 6.64
CA ILE A 115 -3.94 8.20 7.93
C ILE A 115 -2.42 8.10 8.01
N LEU A 116 -1.91 8.20 9.23
CA LEU A 116 -0.51 7.92 9.56
C LEU A 116 -0.42 6.58 10.27
N ILE A 117 0.36 5.65 9.70
CA ILE A 117 0.60 4.32 10.27
C ILE A 117 1.92 4.33 11.03
N LYS A 118 1.87 4.04 12.32
CA LYS A 118 3.02 3.96 13.24
C LYS A 118 3.25 2.53 13.73
N TYR A 119 4.51 2.11 13.69
CA TYR A 119 4.97 0.79 14.19
C TYR A 119 6.50 0.75 14.32
N ASP A 120 7.02 -0.26 14.99
CA ASP A 120 8.39 -0.36 15.47
C ASP A 120 9.42 -0.85 14.44
N SER A 121 8.99 -1.61 13.43
CA SER A 121 9.88 -2.17 12.41
C SER A 121 10.23 -1.22 11.26
N SER A 122 11.47 -0.74 11.26
CA SER A 122 12.02 0.10 10.19
C SER A 122 11.95 -0.54 8.80
N THR A 123 12.12 -1.86 8.72
CA THR A 123 12.06 -2.61 7.45
C THR A 123 10.66 -2.58 6.88
N ALA A 124 9.66 -2.88 7.70
CA ALA A 124 8.28 -2.84 7.23
C ALA A 124 7.88 -1.39 6.84
N VAL A 125 8.36 -0.35 7.56
CA VAL A 125 8.06 1.07 7.25
C VAL A 125 8.47 1.40 5.83
N GLN A 126 9.69 1.01 5.46
CA GLN A 126 10.22 1.25 4.13
C GLN A 126 9.50 0.42 3.07
N ASP A 127 9.22 -0.84 3.36
CA ASP A 127 8.56 -1.75 2.42
C ASP A 127 7.14 -1.27 2.07
N LEU A 128 6.39 -0.81 3.07
CA LEU A 128 5.05 -0.27 2.89
C LEU A 128 5.08 1.11 2.22
N ALA A 129 6.02 1.99 2.61
CA ALA A 129 6.19 3.31 1.97
C ALA A 129 6.52 3.20 0.48
N LYS A 130 7.39 2.24 0.12
CA LYS A 130 7.79 1.97 -1.27
C LYS A 130 6.77 1.11 -2.02
N GLN A 131 5.76 0.59 -1.33
CA GLN A 131 4.82 -0.43 -1.83
C GLN A 131 5.55 -1.62 -2.47
N ARG A 132 6.70 -1.99 -1.91
CA ARG A 132 7.60 -3.02 -2.42
C ARG A 132 8.33 -3.66 -1.26
N ALA A 133 8.32 -4.99 -1.21
CA ALA A 133 9.05 -5.76 -0.21
C ALA A 133 9.84 -6.90 -0.84
N GLY A 134 10.67 -7.57 -0.04
CA GLY A 134 11.27 -8.86 -0.40
C GLY A 134 10.22 -9.95 -0.64
N GLN A 135 10.64 -11.07 -1.25
CA GLN A 135 9.74 -12.17 -1.63
C GLN A 135 8.86 -12.68 -0.48
N THR A 136 9.33 -12.60 0.76
CA THR A 136 8.65 -13.09 1.97
C THR A 136 7.54 -12.17 2.48
N LEU A 137 7.55 -10.88 2.16
CA LEU A 137 6.61 -9.86 2.69
C LEU A 137 5.80 -9.15 1.60
N VAL A 138 6.11 -9.40 0.32
CA VAL A 138 5.46 -8.73 -0.81
C VAL A 138 3.96 -9.02 -0.89
N ALA A 139 3.53 -10.20 -0.44
CA ALA A 139 2.11 -10.57 -0.43
C ALA A 139 1.35 -9.73 0.61
N GLU A 140 1.93 -9.54 1.78
CA GLU A 140 1.40 -8.78 2.91
C GLU A 140 1.32 -7.28 2.55
N VAL A 141 2.39 -6.71 1.98
CA VAL A 141 2.37 -5.31 1.50
C VAL A 141 1.29 -5.11 0.44
N LYS A 142 1.19 -6.00 -0.55
CA LYS A 142 0.15 -5.91 -1.59
C LYS A 142 -1.26 -6.01 -1.00
N LYS A 143 -1.45 -6.85 0.02
CA LYS A 143 -2.73 -7.01 0.72
C LYS A 143 -3.12 -5.72 1.45
N ILE A 144 -2.19 -5.07 2.15
CA ILE A 144 -2.41 -3.78 2.82
C ILE A 144 -2.71 -2.67 1.79
N VAL A 145 -1.87 -2.53 0.76
CA VAL A 145 -2.04 -1.50 -0.28
C VAL A 145 -3.40 -1.64 -0.97
N LYS A 146 -3.80 -2.86 -1.33
CA LYS A 146 -5.11 -3.15 -1.92
C LYS A 146 -6.26 -2.74 -0.99
N LEU A 147 -6.14 -3.00 0.31
CA LEU A 147 -7.16 -2.61 1.27
C LEU A 147 -7.27 -1.07 1.39
N CYS A 148 -6.13 -0.36 1.47
CA CYS A 148 -6.12 1.11 1.49
C CYS A 148 -6.76 1.71 0.23
N GLN A 149 -6.49 1.13 -0.94
CA GLN A 149 -7.11 1.51 -2.21
C GLN A 149 -8.64 1.29 -2.19
N GLN A 150 -9.10 0.14 -1.69
CA GLN A 150 -10.54 -0.15 -1.53
C GLN A 150 -11.22 0.82 -0.56
N LEU A 151 -10.53 1.23 0.51
CA LEU A 151 -11.00 2.21 1.47
C LEU A 151 -10.87 3.65 0.96
N ARG A 152 -10.15 3.88 -0.15
CA ARG A 152 -9.83 5.20 -0.72
C ARG A 152 -9.10 6.12 0.25
N ILE A 153 -8.21 5.54 1.07
CA ILE A 153 -7.42 6.25 2.07
C ILE A 153 -5.97 6.38 1.61
N GLN A 154 -5.42 7.57 1.75
CA GLN A 154 -3.99 7.81 1.60
C GLN A 154 -3.25 7.45 2.89
N THR A 155 -2.21 6.63 2.78
CA THR A 155 -1.42 6.20 3.94
C THR A 155 -0.04 6.84 3.94
N GLN A 156 0.36 7.34 5.10
CA GLN A 156 1.75 7.66 5.41
C GLN A 156 2.26 6.65 6.44
N THR A 157 3.58 6.44 6.51
CA THR A 157 4.19 5.52 7.47
C THR A 157 5.25 6.25 8.27
N GLN A 158 5.36 5.91 9.55
CA GLN A 158 6.36 6.44 10.46
C GLN A 158 6.82 5.34 11.40
N GLN A 159 8.13 5.26 11.64
CA GLN A 159 8.68 4.34 12.63
C GLN A 159 8.51 4.93 14.04
N ILE A 160 8.12 4.09 15.00
CA ILE A 160 8.23 4.39 16.43
C ILE A 160 9.41 3.63 17.05
N PRO A 161 10.13 4.20 18.03
CA PRO A 161 11.13 3.44 18.77
C PRO A 161 10.42 2.32 19.56
N GLY A 162 10.93 1.09 19.53
CA GLY A 162 10.35 -0.05 20.26
C GLY A 162 10.34 0.07 21.80
N ILE A 163 10.71 1.24 22.34
CA ILE A 163 10.63 1.61 23.76
C ILE A 163 9.30 2.33 24.06
N SER A 164 8.54 2.72 23.02
CA SER A 164 7.31 3.52 23.14
C SER A 164 6.01 2.73 22.87
N ASN A 165 6.05 1.40 22.97
CA ASN A 165 4.87 0.53 22.87
C ASN A 165 4.25 0.27 24.25
#